data_AF-A0A412X040-F1
#
_entry.id   AF-A0A412X040-F1
#
_cell.length_a   1.000
_cell.length_b   1.000
_cell.length_c   1.000
_cell.angle_alpha   90.00
_cell.angle_beta   90.00
_cell.angle_gamma   90.00
#
_symmetry.space_group_name_H-M   'P 1'
#
loop_
_entity.id
_entity.type
_entity.pdbx_description
1 polymer ?
#
loop_
_entity_poly.entity_id
_entity_poly.type
_entity_poly.pdbx_seq_one_letter_code
_entity_poly.pdbx_strand_id
1 'polypeptide(L)'
;MKYIYTLFLVIMAFWGCQDVKIGCLDVNNAEYMPDTMLVRKELGVIQDDWNIVRQDRMRLKVKAPWVTNQIQGVIGTAPIQYSLYDVTATDGGDAEVFKKELKVRGGGILEMPFLPESPNGRYTVSLKVEAEEYSAIIENVFTFVIRQR
;
A
#
# COMPACT_ATOMS: atom_id res chain seq x y z
N MET A 1 -49.77 35.40 18.58
CA MET A 1 -49.66 34.86 17.20
C MET A 1 -48.45 35.35 16.43
N LYS A 2 -48.16 36.67 16.38
CA LYS A 2 -47.05 37.22 15.58
C LYS A 2 -45.64 36.73 16.01
N TYR A 3 -45.41 36.51 17.30
CA TYR A 3 -44.13 36.02 17.85
C TYR A 3 -43.82 34.55 17.55
N ILE A 4 -44.85 33.73 17.30
CA ILE A 4 -44.71 32.31 16.98
C ILE A 4 -44.13 32.12 15.58
N TYR A 5 -44.55 32.96 14.64
CA TYR A 5 -44.01 32.95 13.27
C TYR A 5 -42.57 33.46 13.23
N THR A 6 -42.21 34.45 14.04
CA THR A 6 -40.82 34.92 14.15
C THR A 6 -39.91 33.87 14.79
N LEU A 7 -40.38 33.15 15.82
CA LEU A 7 -39.60 32.06 16.43
C LEU A 7 -39.36 30.91 15.44
N PHE A 8 -40.37 30.53 14.65
CA PHE A 8 -40.26 29.47 13.64
C PHE A 8 -39.29 29.85 12.51
N LEU A 9 -39.24 31.13 12.12
CA LEU A 9 -38.33 31.66 11.11
C LEU A 9 -36.86 31.66 11.58
N VAL A 10 -36.63 31.89 12.87
CA VAL A 10 -35.29 31.79 13.48
C VAL A 10 -34.80 30.34 13.53
N ILE A 11 -35.67 29.37 13.84
CA ILE A 11 -35.31 27.94 13.90
C ILE A 11 -34.91 27.41 12.51
N MET A 12 -35.61 27.80 11.45
CA MET A 12 -35.24 27.43 10.07
C MET A 12 -33.88 27.99 9.62
N ALA A 13 -33.46 29.14 10.17
CA ALA A 13 -32.16 29.74 9.85
C ALA A 13 -30.97 28.97 10.46
N PHE A 14 -31.18 28.17 11.50
CA PHE A 14 -30.14 27.37 12.16
C PHE A 14 -29.90 25.99 11.53
N TRP A 15 -30.69 25.57 10.53
CA TRP A 15 -30.55 24.27 9.86
C TRP A 15 -29.68 24.32 8.59
N GLY A 16 -28.99 25.43 8.35
CA GLY A 16 -28.24 25.70 7.11
C GLY A 16 -26.80 25.18 7.04
N CYS A 17 -26.29 24.44 8.04
CA CYS A 17 -24.98 23.80 7.91
C CYS A 17 -25.12 22.49 7.12
N GLN A 18 -24.98 22.56 5.80
CA GLN A 18 -24.68 21.39 4.99
C GLN A 18 -23.18 21.20 4.99
N ASP A 19 -22.70 20.26 5.80
CA ASP A 19 -21.31 19.84 5.81
C ASP A 19 -21.06 19.03 4.52
N VAL A 20 -20.49 19.70 3.51
CA VAL A 20 -20.12 19.07 2.23
C VAL A 20 -18.70 18.56 2.35
N LYS A 21 -18.56 17.23 2.29
CA LYS A 21 -17.25 16.57 2.31
C LYS A 21 -16.37 17.10 1.19
N ILE A 22 -15.25 17.71 1.55
CA ILE A 22 -14.27 18.25 0.60
C ILE A 22 -13.37 17.10 0.13
N GLY A 23 -13.11 17.06 -1.17
CA GLY A 23 -12.15 16.15 -1.78
C GLY A 23 -12.76 14.89 -2.41
N CYS A 24 -11.89 14.02 -2.89
CA CYS A 24 -12.24 12.76 -3.52
C CYS A 24 -11.19 11.67 -3.26
N LEU A 25 -11.63 10.41 -3.35
CA LEU A 25 -10.77 9.23 -3.39
C LEU A 25 -11.43 8.16 -4.25
N ASP A 26 -10.74 7.71 -5.28
CA ASP A 26 -11.11 6.59 -6.14
C ASP A 26 -9.91 5.64 -6.28
N VAL A 27 -10.14 4.38 -5.95
CA VAL A 27 -9.14 3.30 -5.99
C VAL A 27 -9.58 2.13 -6.89
N ASN A 28 -10.65 2.29 -7.67
CA ASN A 28 -11.21 1.18 -8.45
C ASN A 28 -10.26 0.62 -9.51
N ASN A 29 -9.34 1.46 -10.01
CA ASN A 29 -8.32 1.09 -10.98
C ASN A 29 -6.93 0.98 -10.33
N ALA A 30 -6.86 0.88 -9.01
CA ALA A 30 -5.60 0.90 -8.30
C ALA A 30 -4.86 -0.44 -8.44
N GLU A 31 -3.68 -0.42 -9.05
CA GLU A 31 -2.90 -1.63 -9.32
C GLU A 31 -1.39 -1.34 -9.34
N TYR A 32 -0.60 -2.40 -9.15
CA TYR A 32 0.83 -2.39 -9.46
C TYR A 32 1.07 -3.12 -10.77
N MET A 33 2.01 -2.59 -11.57
CA MET A 33 2.52 -3.27 -12.76
C MET A 33 4.06 -3.38 -12.66
N PRO A 34 4.63 -4.59 -12.50
CA PRO A 34 3.94 -5.85 -12.15
C PRO A 34 3.41 -5.83 -10.71
N ASP A 35 2.45 -6.72 -10.41
CA ASP A 35 1.84 -6.92 -9.10
C ASP A 35 2.61 -7.87 -8.18
N THR A 36 3.68 -8.47 -8.69
CA THR A 36 4.44 -9.51 -8.02
C THR A 36 5.93 -9.26 -8.16
N MET A 37 6.70 -9.49 -7.08
CA MET A 37 8.16 -9.54 -7.17
C MET A 37 8.77 -10.75 -6.47
N LEU A 38 9.86 -11.24 -7.04
CA LEU A 38 10.74 -12.24 -6.44
C LEU A 38 11.80 -11.57 -5.56
N VAL A 39 11.84 -11.96 -4.30
CA VAL A 39 12.83 -11.57 -3.31
C VAL A 39 13.75 -12.77 -3.05
N ARG A 40 15.02 -12.65 -3.47
CA ARG A 40 16.00 -13.74 -3.36
C ARG A 40 16.86 -13.59 -2.13
N LYS A 41 17.05 -14.68 -1.38
CA LYS A 41 18.01 -14.73 -0.27
C LYS A 41 19.43 -15.04 -0.74
N GLU A 42 19.59 -15.82 -1.81
CA GLU A 42 20.89 -16.05 -2.44
C GLU A 42 21.13 -15.03 -3.57
N LEU A 43 22.30 -14.40 -3.55
CA LEU A 43 22.68 -13.34 -4.46
C LEU A 43 24.07 -13.60 -5.03
N GLY A 44 24.26 -13.33 -6.31
CA GLY A 44 25.52 -13.59 -7.00
C GLY A 44 25.39 -13.44 -8.50
N VAL A 45 26.13 -14.29 -9.23
CA VAL A 45 25.89 -14.54 -10.65
C VAL A 45 25.10 -15.84 -10.74
N ILE A 46 23.79 -15.72 -10.78
CA ILE A 46 22.87 -16.86 -10.73
C ILE A 46 21.86 -16.77 -11.88
N GLN A 47 21.46 -17.93 -12.38
CA GLN A 47 20.25 -18.07 -13.17
C GLN A 47 19.09 -18.25 -12.19
N ASP A 48 18.16 -17.30 -12.19
CA ASP A 48 16.97 -17.34 -11.32
C ASP A 48 15.92 -18.33 -11.86
N ASP A 49 14.86 -18.55 -11.07
CA ASP A 49 13.70 -19.38 -11.41
C ASP A 49 13.06 -19.07 -12.79
N TRP A 50 13.34 -17.90 -13.36
CA TRP A 50 12.77 -17.40 -14.62
C TRP A 50 13.75 -17.56 -15.79
N ASN A 51 14.85 -18.29 -15.59
CA ASN A 51 15.94 -18.46 -16.54
C ASN A 51 16.65 -17.14 -16.92
N ILE A 52 16.61 -16.13 -16.03
CA ILE A 52 17.30 -14.86 -16.23
C ILE A 52 18.63 -14.89 -15.47
N VAL A 53 19.72 -14.55 -16.15
CA VAL A 53 21.04 -14.39 -15.51
C VAL A 53 21.05 -13.06 -14.75
N ARG A 54 21.10 -13.13 -13.42
CA ARG A 54 21.20 -11.97 -12.53
C ARG A 54 22.64 -11.72 -12.14
N GLN A 55 23.02 -10.45 -12.02
CA GLN A 55 24.34 -10.01 -11.55
C GLN A 55 24.18 -9.07 -10.38
N ASP A 56 24.19 -9.62 -9.16
CA ASP A 56 23.86 -8.87 -7.95
C ASP A 56 25.05 -8.12 -7.34
N ARG A 57 26.17 -7.97 -8.05
CA ARG A 57 27.41 -7.34 -7.54
C ARG A 57 27.16 -5.95 -6.95
N MET A 58 26.40 -5.11 -7.66
CA MET A 58 26.08 -3.77 -7.18
C MET A 58 25.13 -3.82 -5.98
N ARG A 59 24.13 -4.71 -6.03
CA ARG A 59 23.16 -4.93 -4.95
C ARG A 59 23.86 -5.33 -3.65
N LEU A 60 24.81 -6.25 -3.73
CA LEU A 60 25.67 -6.70 -2.63
C LEU A 60 26.53 -5.56 -2.07
N LYS A 61 27.13 -4.74 -2.94
CA LYS A 61 27.99 -3.62 -2.54
C LYS A 61 27.22 -2.56 -1.74
N VAL A 62 26.02 -2.21 -2.17
CA VAL A 62 25.23 -1.11 -1.57
C VAL A 62 24.16 -1.61 -0.60
N LYS A 63 24.00 -2.93 -0.44
CA LYS A 63 22.91 -3.56 0.32
C LYS A 63 21.55 -2.99 -0.09
N ALA A 64 21.28 -2.96 -1.39
CA ALA A 64 20.08 -2.32 -1.93
C ALA A 64 18.81 -3.05 -1.47
N PRO A 65 17.76 -2.35 -1.00
CA PRO A 65 16.49 -2.96 -0.64
C PRO A 65 15.73 -3.51 -1.87
N TRP A 66 14.70 -4.31 -1.63
CA TRP A 66 13.72 -4.71 -2.65
C TRP A 66 12.60 -3.68 -2.65
N VAL A 67 12.42 -2.98 -3.77
CA VAL A 67 11.44 -1.88 -3.88
C VAL A 67 10.50 -2.13 -5.04
N THR A 68 9.24 -1.80 -4.85
CA THR A 68 8.22 -1.85 -5.91
C THR A 68 8.20 -0.56 -6.72
N ASN A 69 7.46 -0.58 -7.82
CA ASN A 69 7.01 0.64 -8.46
C ASN A 69 6.00 1.37 -7.58
N GLN A 70 5.70 2.63 -7.92
CA GLN A 70 4.57 3.35 -7.37
C GLN A 70 3.26 2.67 -7.79
N ILE A 71 2.28 2.60 -6.88
CA ILE A 71 0.93 2.13 -7.24
C ILE A 71 0.31 3.12 -8.23
N GLN A 72 -0.35 2.60 -9.26
CA GLN A 72 -1.04 3.39 -10.29
C GLN A 72 -2.55 3.37 -10.04
N GLY A 73 -3.29 4.26 -10.68
CA GLY A 73 -4.76 4.25 -10.67
C GLY A 73 -5.45 4.72 -9.38
N VAL A 74 -4.69 5.22 -8.41
CA VAL A 74 -5.24 5.93 -7.24
C VAL A 74 -5.45 7.40 -7.59
N ILE A 75 -6.69 7.85 -7.53
CA ILE A 75 -7.08 9.24 -7.79
C ILE A 75 -7.63 9.82 -6.48
N GLY A 76 -7.07 10.92 -5.99
CA GLY A 76 -7.61 11.56 -4.81
C GLY A 76 -7.03 12.95 -4.54
N THR A 77 -7.64 13.65 -3.59
CA THR A 77 -7.16 14.97 -3.15
C THR A 77 -5.84 14.82 -2.40
N ALA A 78 -4.82 15.56 -2.82
CA ALA A 78 -3.52 15.53 -2.15
C ALA A 78 -3.58 16.23 -0.78
N PRO A 79 -2.88 15.73 0.25
CA PRO A 79 -1.95 14.60 0.22
C PRO A 79 -2.64 13.23 0.34
N ILE A 80 -2.26 12.29 -0.54
CA ILE A 80 -2.70 10.90 -0.44
C ILE A 80 -1.71 10.12 0.42
N GLN A 81 -2.20 9.51 1.50
CA GLN A 81 -1.42 8.71 2.42
C GLN A 81 -1.64 7.22 2.17
N TYR A 82 -0.56 6.45 2.30
CA TYR A 82 -0.54 5.01 2.12
C TYR A 82 0.00 4.36 3.39
N SER A 83 -0.70 3.36 3.90
CA SER A 83 -0.27 2.59 5.05
C SER A 83 -0.57 1.10 4.86
N LEU A 84 0.21 0.26 5.56
CA LEU A 84 -0.01 -1.17 5.55
C LEU A 84 -1.34 -1.49 6.23
N TYR A 85 -2.25 -2.16 5.52
CA TYR A 85 -3.51 -2.62 6.11
C TYR A 85 -3.36 -4.04 6.66
N ASP A 86 -2.98 -4.98 5.79
CA ASP A 86 -2.77 -6.38 6.19
C ASP A 86 -1.78 -7.10 5.27
N VAL A 87 -1.30 -8.25 5.74
CA VAL A 87 -0.47 -9.18 4.97
C VAL A 87 -0.97 -10.60 5.22
N THR A 88 -1.31 -11.29 4.14
CA THR A 88 -1.57 -12.73 4.17
C THR A 88 -0.33 -13.49 3.74
N ALA A 89 0.13 -14.44 4.56
CA ALA A 89 1.26 -15.31 4.27
C ALA A 89 0.80 -16.74 3.92
N THR A 90 1.42 -17.32 2.91
CA THR A 90 1.20 -18.69 2.43
C THR A 90 2.55 -19.35 2.12
N ASP A 91 2.55 -20.65 1.81
CA ASP A 91 3.75 -21.42 1.42
C ASP A 91 4.90 -21.40 2.45
N GLY A 92 4.57 -21.44 3.74
CA GLY A 92 5.55 -21.44 4.84
C GLY A 92 5.96 -20.04 5.32
N GLY A 93 5.35 -18.99 4.77
CA GLY A 93 5.56 -17.61 5.20
C GLY A 93 5.03 -17.31 6.60
N ASP A 94 5.61 -16.29 7.23
CA ASP A 94 5.17 -15.71 8.51
C ASP A 94 4.82 -14.23 8.32
N ALA A 95 3.53 -13.92 8.35
CA ALA A 95 3.02 -12.56 8.11
C ALA A 95 3.48 -11.56 9.17
N GLU A 96 3.64 -11.98 10.43
CA GLU A 96 3.97 -11.08 11.54
C GLU A 96 5.44 -10.65 11.49
N VAL A 97 6.34 -11.53 11.06
CA VAL A 97 7.73 -11.16 10.77
C VAL A 97 7.78 -10.21 9.57
N PHE A 98 7.05 -10.54 8.50
CA PHE A 98 7.03 -9.73 7.29
C PHE A 98 6.50 -8.31 7.51
N LYS A 99 5.41 -8.16 8.27
CA LYS A 99 4.81 -6.85 8.63
C LYS A 99 5.80 -5.93 9.36
N LYS A 100 6.69 -6.48 10.19
CA LYS A 100 7.69 -5.69 10.95
C LYS A 100 8.81 -5.16 10.07
N GLU A 101 9.12 -5.86 8.98
CA GLU A 101 10.21 -5.51 8.09
C GLU A 101 9.75 -4.62 6.91
N LEU A 102 8.49 -4.77 6.47
CA LEU A 102 7.94 -4.04 5.34
C LEU A 102 7.74 -2.56 5.67
N LYS A 103 8.22 -1.69 4.77
CA LYS A 103 7.99 -0.24 4.84
C LYS A 103 7.12 0.22 3.69
N VAL A 104 6.11 1.03 4.00
CA VAL A 104 5.30 1.74 3.00
C VAL A 104 5.82 3.17 2.90
N ARG A 105 6.18 3.58 1.69
CA ARG A 105 6.67 4.93 1.35
C ARG A 105 5.61 5.69 0.55
N GLY A 106 5.84 6.98 0.33
CA GLY A 106 4.96 7.83 -0.48
C GLY A 106 4.66 7.23 -1.86
N GLY A 107 3.43 7.45 -2.35
CA GLY A 107 2.94 6.81 -3.58
C GLY A 107 2.72 5.29 -3.45
N GLY A 108 2.62 4.77 -2.23
CA GLY A 108 2.42 3.34 -1.99
C GLY A 108 3.63 2.49 -2.36
N ILE A 109 4.84 3.05 -2.49
CA ILE A 109 6.02 2.25 -2.77
C ILE A 109 6.30 1.33 -1.57
N LEU A 110 6.34 0.03 -1.83
CA LEU A 110 6.64 -0.98 -0.83
C LEU A 110 8.14 -1.28 -0.83
N GLU A 111 8.73 -1.31 0.36
CA GLU A 111 10.15 -1.57 0.55
C GLU A 111 10.40 -2.71 1.54
N MET A 112 11.14 -3.71 1.09
CA MET A 112 11.72 -4.79 1.88
C MET A 112 13.23 -4.59 2.04
N PRO A 113 13.82 -4.94 3.20
CA PRO A 113 15.26 -4.87 3.41
C PRO A 113 15.99 -5.80 2.46
N PHE A 114 17.27 -5.51 2.24
CA PHE A 114 18.14 -6.28 1.34
C PHE A 114 18.14 -7.79 1.63
N LEU A 115 18.23 -8.15 2.92
CA LEU A 115 18.16 -9.52 3.44
C LEU A 115 17.00 -9.58 4.44
N PRO A 116 15.82 -10.09 4.04
CA PRO A 116 14.69 -10.24 4.95
C PRO A 116 14.87 -11.44 5.88
N GLU A 117 14.47 -11.26 7.13
CA GLU A 117 14.34 -12.31 8.14
C GLU A 117 13.13 -13.20 7.87
N SER A 118 12.08 -12.63 7.26
CA SER A 118 10.89 -13.32 6.79
C SER A 118 11.22 -14.66 6.10
N PRO A 119 10.57 -15.78 6.49
CA PRO A 119 10.86 -17.09 5.91
C PRO A 119 10.53 -17.15 4.40
N ASN A 120 10.95 -18.23 3.75
CA ASN A 120 10.51 -18.46 2.38
C ASN A 120 8.99 -18.64 2.37
N GLY A 121 8.32 -18.06 1.39
CA GLY A 121 6.87 -18.08 1.31
C GLY A 121 6.33 -17.01 0.38
N ARG A 122 5.00 -16.93 0.33
CA ARG A 122 4.28 -15.98 -0.52
C ARG A 122 3.44 -15.05 0.35
N TYR A 123 3.68 -13.75 0.19
CA TYR A 123 3.14 -12.69 1.03
C TYR A 123 2.31 -11.74 0.18
N THR A 124 1.02 -11.69 0.44
CA THR A 124 0.07 -10.85 -0.29
C THR A 124 -0.30 -9.66 0.58
N VAL A 125 -0.01 -8.46 0.11
CA VAL A 125 -0.12 -7.20 0.85
C VAL A 125 -1.42 -6.49 0.47
N SER A 126 -2.12 -5.98 1.47
CA SER A 126 -3.25 -5.06 1.32
C SER A 126 -2.86 -3.69 1.86
N LEU A 127 -3.26 -2.62 1.16
CA LEU A 127 -2.95 -1.25 1.54
C LEU A 127 -4.20 -0.49 1.95
N LYS A 128 -4.05 0.38 2.94
CA LYS A 128 -5.03 1.44 3.24
C LYS A 128 -4.56 2.73 2.58
N VAL A 129 -5.47 3.39 1.90
CA VAL A 129 -5.26 4.67 1.22
C VAL A 129 -6.19 5.70 1.81
N GLU A 130 -5.65 6.86 2.17
CA GLU A 130 -6.39 7.96 2.79
C GLU A 130 -6.14 9.26 2.03
N ALA A 131 -7.20 10.04 1.81
CA ALA A 131 -7.16 11.37 1.21
C ALA A 131 -8.26 12.22 1.85
N GLU A 132 -7.87 13.29 2.56
CA GLU A 132 -8.78 14.09 3.38
C GLU A 132 -9.61 13.22 4.34
N GLU A 133 -10.94 13.25 4.24
CA GLU A 133 -11.86 12.44 5.06
C GLU A 133 -12.19 11.06 4.45
N TYR A 134 -11.62 10.75 3.28
CA TYR A 134 -11.87 9.50 2.58
C TYR A 134 -10.79 8.47 2.91
N SER A 135 -11.23 7.22 3.07
CA SER A 135 -10.36 6.07 3.26
C SER A 135 -10.88 4.92 2.43
N ALA A 136 -9.97 4.17 1.81
CA ALA A 136 -10.26 2.93 1.10
C ALA A 136 -9.20 1.87 1.40
N ILE A 137 -9.59 0.60 1.29
CA ILE A 137 -8.68 -0.53 1.39
C ILE A 137 -8.54 -1.11 -0.02
N ILE A 138 -7.30 -1.30 -0.46
CA ILE A 138 -6.97 -2.01 -1.69
C ILE A 138 -6.44 -3.37 -1.27
N GLU A 139 -7.31 -4.38 -1.36
CA GLU A 139 -7.01 -5.73 -0.93
C GLU A 139 -6.09 -6.44 -1.91
N ASN A 140 -5.17 -7.23 -1.39
CA ASN A 140 -4.32 -8.14 -2.15
C ASN A 140 -3.58 -7.48 -3.33
N VAL A 141 -3.16 -6.24 -3.13
CA VAL A 141 -2.69 -5.33 -4.17
C VAL A 141 -1.28 -5.67 -4.68
N PHE A 142 -0.45 -6.34 -3.86
CA PHE A 142 0.90 -6.72 -4.26
C PHE A 142 1.37 -8.01 -3.60
N THR A 143 2.12 -8.83 -4.34
CA THR A 143 2.65 -10.10 -3.86
C THR A 143 4.17 -10.13 -3.83
N PHE A 144 4.75 -10.43 -2.66
CA PHE A 144 6.15 -10.78 -2.52
C PHE A 144 6.31 -12.30 -2.48
N VAL A 145 7.21 -12.82 -3.30
CA VAL A 145 7.62 -14.23 -3.27
C VAL A 145 9.04 -14.29 -2.73
N ILE A 146 9.22 -14.79 -1.51
CA ILE A 146 10.54 -14.95 -0.89
C ILE A 146 11.02 -16.38 -1.09
N ARG A 147 12.17 -16.54 -1.74
CA ARG A 147 12.79 -17.86 -1.98
C ARG A 147 14.31 -17.81 -1.83
N GLN A 148 14.90 -18.98 -1.61
CA GLN A 148 16.35 -19.14 -1.58
C GLN A 148 16.97 -18.98 -2.98
N ARG A 149 16.35 -19.56 -4.01
CA ARG A 149 16.77 -19.51 -5.42
C ARG A 149 15.63 -19.00 -6.31
#